data_AF-A0A0W0FRI8-F1
#
_entry.id   AF-A0A0W0FRI8-F1
#
_cell.length_a   1.000
_cell.length_b   1.000
_cell.length_c   1.000
_cell.angle_alpha   90.00
_cell.angle_beta   90.00
_cell.angle_gamma   90.00
#
_symmetry.space_group_name_H-M   'P 1'
#
loop_
_entity.id
_entity.type
_entity.pdbx_description
1 polymer ?
#
loop_
_entity_poly.entity_id
_entity_poly.type
_entity_poly.pdbx_seq_one_letter_code
_entity_poly.pdbx_strand_id
1 'polypeptide(L)'
;MAVYDTISTLYIYLGIPDMTSEAPRICSTKKCNAILPPEEKKKTCERCRAKDLERKNRKQKEGPAGAENPICSGCPPPPAPSNYNLPRCVPGDEESEDASEDDTLNPVTRYVIHDMRSFADGLAYQMQFRDERFLTKVETQGRGLLSIIRACLEKERRENSSRSSNPGTWDTEFSSAMFYRSRPQDKHIE
;
A
#
# COMPACT_ATOMS: atom_id res chain seq x y z
N MET A 1 -19.75 -37.04 45.38
CA MET A 1 -19.28 -37.06 43.98
C MET A 1 -18.19 -36.02 43.81
N ALA A 2 -16.94 -36.35 44.15
CA ALA A 2 -15.79 -35.43 44.08
C ALA A 2 -14.53 -36.23 43.72
N VAL A 3 -14.48 -36.79 42.51
CA VAL A 3 -13.38 -37.69 42.08
C VAL A 3 -12.77 -37.29 40.72
N TYR A 4 -13.23 -36.22 40.07
CA TYR A 4 -12.74 -35.83 38.74
C TYR A 4 -11.65 -34.75 38.74
N ASP A 5 -11.27 -34.19 39.90
CA ASP A 5 -10.32 -33.06 39.96
C ASP A 5 -8.85 -33.47 40.14
N THR A 6 -8.55 -34.75 40.36
CA THR A 6 -7.17 -35.20 40.62
C THR A 6 -6.42 -35.68 39.36
N ILE A 7 -7.11 -35.91 38.24
CA ILE A 7 -6.46 -36.37 37.00
C ILE A 7 -5.76 -35.22 36.27
N SER A 8 -6.28 -33.99 36.39
CA SER A 8 -5.74 -32.82 35.68
C SER A 8 -4.35 -32.40 36.20
N THR A 9 -4.10 -32.57 37.50
CA THR A 9 -2.84 -32.14 38.13
C THR A 9 -1.67 -33.08 37.87
N LEU A 10 -1.92 -34.37 37.58
CA LEU A 10 -0.86 -35.33 37.27
C LEU A 10 -0.24 -35.12 35.89
N TYR A 11 -0.95 -34.48 34.95
CA TYR A 11 -0.42 -34.20 33.61
C TYR A 11 0.69 -33.13 33.59
N ILE A 12 0.75 -32.25 34.59
CA ILE A 12 1.75 -31.18 34.67
C ILE A 12 3.13 -31.72 35.09
N TYR A 13 3.18 -32.81 35.88
CA TYR A 13 4.43 -33.32 36.45
C TYR A 13 5.18 -34.33 35.57
N LEU A 14 4.53 -34.92 34.55
CA LEU A 14 5.15 -35.94 33.71
C LEU A 14 6.01 -35.39 32.57
N GLY A 15 6.16 -34.07 32.44
CA GLY A 15 7.05 -33.46 31.45
C GLY A 15 6.75 -33.91 30.01
N ILE A 16 5.48 -34.23 29.71
CA ILE A 16 5.05 -34.53 28.35
C ILE A 16 5.14 -33.19 27.60
N PRO A 17 6.07 -33.03 26.64
CA PRO A 17 6.17 -31.79 25.88
C PRO A 17 4.81 -31.55 25.25
N ASP A 18 4.32 -30.31 25.39
CA ASP A 18 3.07 -29.86 24.81
C ASP A 18 3.06 -30.20 23.31
N MET A 19 2.39 -31.31 22.97
CA MET A 19 2.15 -31.76 21.61
C MET A 19 1.00 -30.93 21.02
N THR A 20 1.08 -29.61 21.17
CA THR A 20 0.37 -28.66 20.31
C THR A 20 0.96 -28.84 18.93
N SER A 21 0.48 -29.89 18.28
CA SER A 21 0.67 -30.28 16.89
C SER A 21 0.34 -29.04 16.06
N GLU A 22 1.34 -28.20 15.80
CA GLU A 22 1.23 -27.14 14.81
C GLU A 22 0.79 -27.84 13.52
N ALA A 23 -0.36 -27.43 12.98
CA ALA A 23 -0.88 -28.06 11.79
C ALA A 23 0.18 -27.98 10.67
N PRO A 24 0.32 -29.04 9.85
CA PRO A 24 1.26 -29.03 8.72
C PRO A 24 1.06 -27.77 7.88
N ARG A 25 2.15 -27.01 7.69
CA ARG A 25 2.12 -25.73 6.96
C ARG A 25 2.44 -25.95 5.49
N ILE A 26 1.87 -25.13 4.60
CA ILE A 26 2.20 -25.15 3.17
C ILE A 26 3.28 -24.09 2.89
N CYS A 27 4.21 -24.41 2.00
CA CYS A 27 5.22 -23.47 1.52
C CYS A 27 4.60 -22.16 0.98
N SER A 28 5.10 -21.02 1.43
CA SER A 28 4.59 -19.69 1.02
C SER A 28 4.93 -19.25 -0.42
N THR A 29 5.75 -20.02 -1.15
CA THR A 29 6.12 -19.69 -2.53
C THR A 29 4.95 -19.96 -3.48
N LYS A 30 4.60 -18.98 -4.32
CA LYS A 30 3.56 -19.13 -5.34
C LYS A 30 3.79 -20.40 -6.17
N LYS A 31 2.75 -21.24 -6.29
CA LYS A 31 2.76 -22.55 -7.01
C LYS A 31 3.55 -23.68 -6.34
N CYS A 32 4.03 -23.51 -5.10
CA CYS A 32 4.67 -24.59 -4.34
C CYS A 32 3.71 -25.15 -3.29
N ASN A 33 3.31 -26.41 -3.43
CA ASN A 33 2.40 -27.09 -2.49
C ASN A 33 3.16 -28.03 -1.54
N ALA A 34 4.45 -27.77 -1.29
CA ALA A 34 5.25 -28.60 -0.38
C ALA A 34 4.77 -28.39 1.07
N ILE A 35 4.48 -29.49 1.75
CA ILE A 35 4.12 -29.50 3.17
C ILE A 35 5.40 -29.41 4.00
N LEU A 36 5.41 -28.48 4.96
CA LEU A 36 6.50 -28.22 5.88
C LEU A 36 6.21 -28.92 7.21
N PRO A 37 7.23 -29.55 7.83
CA PRO A 37 7.07 -30.10 9.17
C PRO A 37 6.80 -28.98 10.18
N PRO A 38 6.03 -29.26 11.24
CA PRO A 38 5.67 -28.27 12.26
C PRO A 38 6.88 -27.63 12.93
N GLU A 39 7.92 -28.42 13.16
CA GLU A 39 9.18 -27.99 13.80
C GLU A 39 9.95 -26.94 12.97
N GLU A 40 9.69 -26.86 11.66
CA GLU A 40 10.45 -25.98 10.77
C GLU A 40 9.92 -24.54 10.82
N LYS A 41 10.65 -23.66 11.53
CA LYS A 41 10.34 -22.22 11.70
C LYS A 41 10.28 -21.41 10.39
N LYS A 42 10.77 -21.94 9.27
CA LYS A 42 10.87 -21.22 7.99
C LYS A 42 9.58 -21.35 7.19
N LYS A 43 9.15 -20.25 6.55
CA LYS A 43 7.92 -20.23 5.71
C LYS A 43 8.08 -20.86 4.32
N THR A 44 9.27 -21.33 3.97
CA THR A 44 9.61 -21.81 2.62
C THR A 44 10.33 -23.15 2.71
N CYS A 45 9.95 -24.10 1.86
CA CYS A 45 10.59 -25.40 1.79
C CYS A 45 12.05 -25.29 1.36
N GLU A 46 12.83 -26.32 1.67
CA GLU A 46 14.25 -26.40 1.34
C GLU A 46 14.52 -26.21 -0.15
N ARG A 47 13.67 -26.80 -1.01
CA ARG A 47 13.77 -26.66 -2.47
C ARG A 47 13.61 -25.22 -2.95
N CYS A 48 12.68 -24.45 -2.38
CA CYS A 48 12.50 -23.05 -2.74
C CYS A 48 13.65 -22.18 -2.23
N ARG A 49 14.20 -22.48 -1.04
CA ARG A 49 15.37 -21.80 -0.50
C ARG A 49 16.61 -22.02 -1.37
N ALA A 50 16.85 -23.26 -1.79
CA ALA A 50 17.96 -23.59 -2.68
C ALA A 50 17.87 -22.81 -4.00
N LYS A 51 16.67 -22.70 -4.60
CA LYS A 51 16.45 -21.89 -5.81
C LYS A 51 16.67 -20.39 -5.59
N ASP A 52 16.27 -19.85 -4.44
CA ASP A 52 16.51 -18.43 -4.12
C ASP A 52 18.01 -18.14 -3.96
N LEU A 53 18.75 -19.05 -3.32
CA LEU A 53 20.20 -18.99 -3.21
C LEU A 53 20.88 -19.09 -4.59
N GLU A 54 20.42 -19.98 -5.47
CA GLU A 54 20.93 -20.09 -6.83
C GLU A 54 20.72 -18.78 -7.62
N ARG A 55 19.55 -18.15 -7.50
CA ARG A 55 19.28 -16.84 -8.13
C ARG A 55 20.20 -15.74 -7.61
N LYS A 56 20.46 -15.71 -6.30
CA LYS A 56 21.40 -14.76 -5.68
C LYS A 56 22.84 -15.00 -6.19
N ASN A 57 23.26 -16.26 -6.28
CA ASN A 57 24.58 -16.62 -6.79
C ASN A 57 24.73 -16.28 -8.29
N ARG A 58 23.68 -16.45 -9.10
CA ARG A 58 23.68 -16.01 -10.51
C ARG A 58 23.84 -14.49 -10.61
N LYS A 59 23.08 -13.72 -9.83
CA LYS A 59 23.21 -12.24 -9.79
C LYS A 59 24.60 -11.78 -9.35
N GLN A 60 25.26 -12.51 -8.44
CA GLN A 60 26.63 -12.19 -8.02
C GLN A 60 27.67 -12.56 -9.08
N LYS A 61 27.50 -13.70 -9.77
CA LYS A 61 28.40 -14.14 -10.84
C LYS A 61 28.28 -13.30 -12.11
N GLU A 62 27.08 -12.83 -12.43
CA GLU A 62 26.84 -11.94 -13.55
C GLU A 62 27.42 -10.54 -13.30
N GLY A 63 27.80 -10.23 -12.05
CA GLY A 63 28.31 -8.92 -11.64
C GLY A 63 27.33 -7.78 -12.01
N PRO A 64 27.62 -6.55 -11.63
CA PRO A 64 27.07 -5.40 -12.33
C PRO A 64 27.78 -5.28 -13.69
N ALA A 65 27.59 -6.25 -14.59
CA ALA A 65 28.06 -6.12 -15.96
C ALA A 65 27.23 -5.04 -16.66
N GLY A 66 27.75 -3.81 -16.67
CA GLY A 66 27.28 -2.75 -17.55
C GLY A 66 26.11 -1.91 -17.04
N ALA A 67 26.33 -1.13 -15.97
CA ALA A 67 25.63 0.15 -15.81
C ALA A 67 26.32 1.30 -16.58
N GLU A 68 27.28 0.98 -17.44
CA GLU A 68 27.68 1.85 -18.54
C GLU A 68 26.70 1.64 -19.68
N ASN A 69 25.53 2.29 -19.55
CA ASN A 69 24.71 2.58 -20.72
C ASN A 69 25.62 3.35 -21.70
N PRO A 70 25.90 2.85 -22.91
CA PRO A 70 26.43 3.70 -23.95
C PRO A 70 25.40 4.81 -24.13
N ILE A 71 25.77 6.03 -23.75
CA ILE A 71 25.02 7.23 -24.08
C ILE A 71 24.89 7.20 -25.60
N CYS A 72 23.70 6.86 -26.09
CA CYS A 72 23.39 6.88 -27.50
C CYS A 72 23.42 8.35 -27.93
N SER A 73 24.60 8.83 -28.34
CA SER A 73 24.87 10.21 -28.75
C SER A 73 24.23 10.58 -30.09
N GLY A 74 23.24 9.80 -30.56
CA GLY A 74 22.59 9.96 -31.86
C GLY A 74 21.06 9.89 -31.84
N CYS A 75 20.42 9.70 -30.68
CA CYS A 75 18.97 9.88 -30.61
C CYS A 75 18.67 11.39 -30.54
N PRO A 76 17.92 11.97 -31.49
CA PRO A 76 17.39 13.31 -31.31
C PRO A 76 16.56 13.31 -30.01
N PRO A 77 16.65 14.37 -29.20
CA PRO A 77 15.85 14.47 -27.99
C PRO A 77 14.37 14.29 -28.36
N PRO A 78 13.56 13.59 -27.54
CA PRO A 78 12.13 13.56 -27.76
C PRO A 78 11.64 15.00 -27.92
N PRO A 79 10.71 15.27 -28.86
CA PRO A 79 10.16 16.61 -29.03
C PRO A 79 9.71 17.10 -27.67
N ALA A 80 10.25 18.25 -27.26
CA ALA A 80 9.97 18.85 -25.97
C ALA A 80 8.45 18.82 -25.76
N PRO A 81 7.95 18.31 -24.63
CA PRO A 81 6.52 18.30 -24.37
C PRO A 81 6.03 19.74 -24.51
N SER A 82 5.22 19.99 -25.54
CA SER A 82 4.72 21.31 -25.82
C SER A 82 3.82 21.72 -24.66
N ASN A 83 4.34 22.61 -23.84
CA ASN A 83 3.56 23.53 -23.05
C ASN A 83 2.55 22.89 -22.09
N TYR A 84 3.05 22.06 -21.15
CA TYR A 84 2.47 22.12 -19.82
C TYR A 84 2.91 23.46 -19.24
N ASN A 85 1.96 24.36 -19.00
CA ASN A 85 2.16 25.52 -18.12
C ASN A 85 2.46 24.99 -16.70
N LEU A 86 3.66 24.47 -16.50
CA LEU A 86 4.24 24.32 -15.18
C LEU A 86 4.45 25.74 -14.65
N PRO A 87 3.96 26.05 -13.44
CA PRO A 87 4.22 27.33 -12.80
C PRO A 87 5.72 27.59 -12.87
N ARG A 88 6.08 28.66 -13.57
CA ARG A 88 7.46 29.14 -13.72
C ARG A 88 8.04 29.23 -12.31
N CYS A 89 9.09 28.47 -12.02
CA CYS A 89 9.87 28.65 -10.80
C CYS A 89 10.38 30.09 -10.81
N VAL A 90 9.67 30.96 -10.09
CA VAL A 90 10.16 32.31 -9.78
C VAL A 90 11.27 32.07 -8.77
N PRO A 91 12.54 32.45 -9.07
CA PRO A 91 13.55 32.53 -8.04
C PRO A 91 13.12 33.67 -7.11
N GLY A 92 12.36 33.30 -6.07
CA GLY A 92 12.04 34.18 -4.97
C GLY A 92 13.19 34.10 -3.99
N ASP A 93 14.03 35.12 -3.99
CA ASP A 93 14.97 35.42 -2.93
C ASP A 93 14.17 35.89 -1.70
N GLU A 94 13.55 34.96 -0.97
CA GLU A 94 12.97 35.23 0.35
C GLU A 94 13.37 34.10 1.30
N GLU A 95 14.50 34.33 1.97
CA GLU A 95 14.89 33.68 3.22
C GLU A 95 13.82 33.99 4.29
N SER A 96 12.73 33.22 4.30
CA SER A 96 11.84 33.16 5.47
C SER A 96 12.14 31.87 6.23
N GLU A 97 13.07 31.96 7.19
CA GLU A 97 13.40 30.92 8.17
C GLU A 97 12.30 30.75 9.24
N ASP A 98 11.03 30.70 8.83
CA ASP A 98 9.96 30.25 9.71
C ASP A 98 9.75 28.75 9.46
N ALA A 99 10.67 27.96 9.99
CA ALA A 99 10.56 26.51 10.09
C ALA A 99 9.39 26.16 11.01
N SER A 100 8.17 26.25 10.51
CA SER A 100 6.97 25.78 11.19
C SER A 100 7.14 24.28 11.46
N GLU A 101 7.14 23.90 12.74
CA GLU A 101 7.23 22.53 13.25
C GLU A 101 5.99 21.66 12.90
N ASP A 102 5.39 21.83 11.73
CA ASP A 102 4.29 21.01 11.19
C ASP A 102 4.82 19.81 10.39
N ASP A 103 5.95 19.26 10.85
CA ASP A 103 6.66 18.14 10.22
C ASP A 103 6.27 16.78 10.81
N THR A 104 5.23 16.74 11.64
CA THR A 104 4.70 15.47 12.18
C THR A 104 3.82 14.71 11.18
N LEU A 105 3.54 15.28 10.01
CA LEU A 105 2.86 14.55 8.95
C LEU A 105 3.79 13.44 8.45
N ASN A 106 3.37 12.19 8.63
CA ASN A 106 4.15 11.01 8.23
C ASN A 106 4.70 11.21 6.80
N PRO A 107 6.03 11.19 6.59
CA PRO A 107 6.63 11.47 5.28
C PRO A 107 6.10 10.51 4.20
N VAL A 108 5.75 9.28 4.60
CA VAL A 108 5.10 8.30 3.72
C VAL A 108 3.79 8.84 3.16
N THR A 109 2.97 9.50 3.98
CA THR A 109 1.69 10.08 3.56
C THR A 109 1.89 11.20 2.54
N ARG A 110 2.93 12.03 2.68
CA ARG A 110 3.23 13.09 1.70
C ARG A 110 3.58 12.51 0.33
N TYR A 111 4.39 11.44 0.29
CA TYR A 111 4.69 10.73 -0.96
C TYR A 111 3.45 10.11 -1.59
N VAL A 112 2.59 9.46 -0.79
CA VAL A 112 1.34 8.87 -1.29
C VAL A 112 0.42 9.94 -1.89
N ILE A 113 0.30 11.11 -1.25
CA ILE A 113 -0.50 12.23 -1.78
C ILE A 113 0.08 12.72 -3.12
N HIS A 114 1.40 12.89 -3.20
CA HIS A 114 2.08 13.28 -4.42
C HIS A 114 1.82 12.28 -5.56
N ASP A 115 2.03 10.99 -5.29
CA ASP A 115 1.82 9.92 -6.28
C ASP A 115 0.37 9.83 -6.74
N MET A 116 -0.60 10.01 -5.82
CA MET A 116 -2.02 10.04 -6.18
C MET A 116 -2.36 11.23 -7.08
N ARG A 117 -1.75 12.40 -6.88
CA ARG A 117 -1.93 13.58 -7.75
C ARG A 117 -1.34 13.32 -9.13
N SER A 118 -0.07 12.90 -9.20
CA SER A 118 0.57 12.58 -10.48
C SER A 118 -0.15 11.47 -11.24
N PHE A 119 -0.68 10.47 -10.53
CA PHE A 119 -1.50 9.42 -11.12
C PHE A 119 -2.84 9.95 -11.67
N ALA A 120 -3.52 10.84 -10.94
CA ALA A 120 -4.75 11.48 -11.40
C ALA A 120 -4.52 12.34 -12.66
N ASP A 121 -3.41 13.09 -12.71
CA ASP A 121 -3.02 13.87 -13.90
C ASP A 121 -2.75 12.94 -15.10
N GLY A 122 -2.04 11.84 -14.87
CA GLY A 122 -1.82 10.80 -15.88
C GLY A 122 -3.12 10.16 -16.38
N LEU A 123 -4.09 9.91 -15.49
CA LEU A 123 -5.42 9.43 -15.88
C LEU A 123 -6.17 10.43 -16.74
N ALA A 124 -6.16 11.71 -16.37
CA ALA A 124 -6.79 12.77 -17.14
C ALA A 124 -6.18 12.87 -18.55
N TYR A 125 -4.86 12.73 -18.66
CA TYR A 125 -4.18 12.64 -19.95
C TYR A 125 -4.64 11.43 -20.77
N GLN A 126 -4.64 10.22 -20.19
CA GLN A 126 -5.07 9.00 -20.90
C GLN A 126 -6.54 9.04 -21.36
N MET A 127 -7.41 9.71 -20.60
CA MET A 127 -8.81 9.93 -20.99
C MET A 127 -8.93 10.71 -22.31
N GLN A 128 -8.01 11.62 -22.62
CA GLN A 128 -8.00 12.36 -23.89
C GLN A 128 -7.80 11.44 -25.09
N PHE A 129 -7.02 10.36 -24.92
CA PHE A 129 -6.76 9.36 -25.96
C PHE A 129 -7.81 8.25 -26.03
N ARG A 130 -8.79 8.25 -25.11
CA ARG A 130 -9.85 7.23 -25.01
C ARG A 130 -9.30 5.79 -25.01
N ASP A 131 -8.21 5.55 -24.30
CA ASP A 131 -7.68 4.20 -24.12
C ASP A 131 -8.55 3.39 -23.14
N GLU A 132 -9.63 2.81 -23.68
CA GLU A 132 -10.58 1.97 -22.94
C GLU A 132 -9.93 0.80 -22.22
N ARG A 133 -8.83 0.24 -22.76
CA ARG A 133 -8.14 -0.91 -22.15
C ARG A 133 -7.43 -0.50 -20.87
N PHE A 134 -6.75 0.65 -20.91
CA PHE A 134 -6.12 1.21 -19.73
C PHE A 134 -7.17 1.58 -18.68
N LEU A 135 -8.24 2.27 -19.07
CA LEU A 135 -9.32 2.67 -18.16
C LEU A 135 -10.01 1.47 -17.49
N THR A 136 -10.34 0.42 -18.25
CA THR A 136 -10.92 -0.83 -17.72
C THR A 136 -9.99 -1.48 -16.70
N LYS A 137 -8.69 -1.46 -16.96
CA LYS A 137 -7.69 -2.04 -16.04
C LYS A 137 -7.60 -1.23 -14.75
N VAL A 138 -7.62 0.10 -14.83
CA VAL A 138 -7.63 0.99 -13.67
C VAL A 138 -8.90 0.80 -12.85
N GLU A 139 -10.06 0.66 -13.50
CA GLU A 139 -11.32 0.40 -12.79
C GLU A 139 -11.30 -0.96 -12.08
N THR A 140 -10.86 -2.01 -12.78
CA THR A 140 -10.82 -3.37 -12.24
C THR A 140 -9.83 -3.50 -11.09
N GLN A 141 -8.61 -2.97 -11.24
CA GLN A 141 -7.55 -3.08 -10.23
C GLN A 141 -7.72 -2.04 -9.12
N GLY A 142 -8.29 -0.88 -9.42
CA GLY A 142 -8.49 0.23 -8.49
C GLY A 142 -9.79 0.16 -7.69
N ARG A 143 -10.65 -0.84 -7.92
CA ARG A 143 -11.99 -0.95 -7.31
C ARG A 143 -12.00 -0.74 -5.79
N GLY A 144 -11.03 -1.32 -5.07
CA GLY A 144 -10.93 -1.16 -3.61
C GLY A 144 -10.66 0.28 -3.19
N LEU A 145 -9.67 0.93 -3.84
CA LEU A 145 -9.34 2.34 -3.59
C LEU A 145 -10.51 3.26 -3.93
N LEU A 146 -11.14 3.05 -5.10
CA LEU A 146 -12.31 3.82 -5.54
C LEU A 146 -13.49 3.68 -4.57
N SER A 147 -13.68 2.49 -3.98
CA SER A 147 -14.70 2.26 -2.96
C SER A 147 -14.45 3.10 -1.70
N ILE A 148 -13.20 3.17 -1.24
CA ILE A 148 -12.81 4.00 -0.08
C ILE A 148 -13.02 5.48 -0.39
N ILE A 149 -12.56 5.95 -1.56
CA ILE A 149 -12.74 7.35 -1.98
C ILE A 149 -14.23 7.72 -1.99
N ARG A 150 -15.09 6.87 -2.58
CA ARG A 150 -16.54 7.10 -2.60
C ARG A 150 -17.14 7.15 -1.19
N ALA A 151 -16.75 6.24 -0.30
CA ALA A 151 -17.22 6.24 1.08
C ALA A 151 -16.81 7.52 1.84
N CYS A 152 -15.57 7.99 1.67
CA CYS A 152 -15.09 9.23 2.26
C CYS A 152 -15.83 10.46 1.73
N LEU A 153 -16.03 10.56 0.41
CA LEU A 153 -16.74 11.68 -0.21
C LEU A 153 -18.24 11.68 0.13
N GLU A 154 -18.86 10.51 0.24
CA GLU A 154 -20.24 10.37 0.68
C GLU A 154 -20.40 10.85 2.12
N LYS A 155 -19.49 10.43 3.02
CA LYS A 155 -19.44 10.92 4.39
C LYS A 155 -19.28 12.45 4.44
N GLU A 156 -18.37 13.00 3.64
CA GLU A 156 -18.17 14.46 3.54
C GLU A 156 -19.44 15.18 3.07
N ARG A 157 -20.13 14.67 2.05
CA ARG A 157 -21.37 15.24 1.55
C ARG A 157 -22.45 15.23 2.64
N ARG A 158 -22.56 14.13 3.39
CA ARG A 158 -23.52 14.01 4.50
C ARG A 158 -23.20 14.97 5.61
N GLU A 159 -21.97 15.01 6.12
CA GLU A 159 -21.55 15.95 7.16
C GLU A 159 -21.79 17.41 6.75
N ASN A 160 -21.55 17.74 5.47
CA ASN A 160 -21.87 19.05 4.91
C ASN A 160 -23.38 19.33 4.83
N SER A 161 -24.20 18.33 4.54
CA SER A 161 -25.66 18.45 4.46
C SER A 161 -26.35 18.40 5.82
N SER A 162 -25.78 17.65 6.78
CA SER A 162 -26.38 17.26 8.06
C SER A 162 -25.76 17.98 9.25
N ARG A 163 -25.15 19.16 9.05
CA ARG A 163 -24.64 20.00 10.16
C ARG A 163 -25.70 20.36 11.22
N SER A 164 -26.97 19.98 11.05
CA SER A 164 -28.05 20.07 12.03
C SER A 164 -28.40 18.75 12.76
N SER A 165 -27.86 17.60 12.36
CA SER A 165 -28.17 16.28 12.92
C SER A 165 -26.90 15.46 13.13
N ASN A 166 -26.58 15.16 14.40
CA ASN A 166 -25.43 14.32 14.75
C ASN A 166 -25.62 12.90 14.15
N PRO A 167 -24.66 12.39 13.35
CA PRO A 167 -24.76 11.04 12.81
C PRO A 167 -24.66 10.01 13.94
N GLY A 168 -25.36 8.88 13.77
CA GLY A 168 -25.25 7.73 14.67
C GLY A 168 -23.84 7.13 14.60
N THR A 169 -23.18 7.00 15.74
CA THR A 169 -21.76 6.61 15.88
C THR A 169 -21.43 5.19 15.38
N TRP A 170 -22.40 4.41 14.91
CA TRP A 170 -22.28 2.96 14.69
C TRP A 170 -22.73 2.49 13.30
N ASP A 171 -22.77 3.37 12.30
CA ASP A 171 -23.24 3.00 10.97
C ASP A 171 -22.20 2.10 10.25
N THR A 172 -22.53 0.81 10.13
CA THR A 172 -21.62 -0.26 9.66
C THR A 172 -21.13 -0.06 8.22
N GLU A 173 -21.90 0.65 7.39
CA GLU A 173 -21.55 0.96 6.00
C GLU A 173 -20.31 1.87 5.88
N PHE A 174 -19.97 2.61 6.95
CA PHE A 174 -18.87 3.58 6.98
C PHE A 174 -17.72 3.17 7.88
N SER A 175 -17.62 1.89 8.26
CA SER A 175 -16.57 1.41 9.17
C SER A 175 -15.15 1.77 8.69
N SER A 176 -14.94 1.79 7.36
CA SER A 176 -13.67 2.18 6.72
C SER A 176 -13.40 3.68 6.70
N ALA A 177 -14.45 4.51 6.78
CA ALA A 177 -14.37 5.97 6.75
C ALA A 177 -14.57 6.61 8.14
N MET A 178 -14.59 5.83 9.21
CA MET A 178 -14.88 6.33 10.57
C MET A 178 -13.95 7.46 11.00
N PHE A 179 -12.68 7.44 10.58
CA PHE A 179 -11.67 8.44 10.95
C PHE A 179 -11.55 9.62 9.97
N TYR A 180 -12.31 9.62 8.88
CA TYR A 180 -12.29 10.73 7.93
C TYR A 180 -12.91 11.99 8.55
N ARG A 181 -12.21 13.12 8.46
CA ARG A 181 -12.68 14.44 8.86
C ARG A 181 -12.96 15.26 7.61
N SER A 182 -14.16 15.85 7.51
CA SER A 182 -14.52 16.73 6.38
C SER A 182 -13.60 17.94 6.26
N ARG A 183 -13.35 18.36 5.01
CA ARG A 183 -12.56 19.56 4.74
C ARG A 183 -13.36 20.83 5.09
N PRO A 184 -12.69 21.93 5.46
CA PRO A 184 -13.34 23.23 5.57
C PRO A 184 -14.02 23.59 4.24
N GLN A 185 -15.24 24.12 4.31
CA GLN A 185 -15.90 24.65 3.12
C GLN A 185 -15.18 25.91 2.68
N ASP A 186 -14.81 25.94 1.41
CA ASP A 186 -14.26 27.13 0.79
C ASP A 186 -15.42 28.07 0.47
N LYS A 187 -15.79 28.93 1.42
CA LYS A 187 -16.92 29.88 1.28
C LYS A 187 -16.63 31.01 0.28
N HIS A 188 -15.45 31.03 -0.32
CA HIS A 188 -14.96 32.12 -1.16
C HIS A 188 -15.10 31.86 -2.66
N ILE A 189 -15.72 30.75 -3.06
CA ILE A 189 -15.99 30.43 -4.47
C ILE A 189 -17.49 30.65 -4.73
N GLU A 190 -17.90 31.92 -4.83
CA GLU A 190 -19.20 32.36 -5.41
C GLU A 190 -18.95 33.29 -6.61
#